data_AF-A0A434U6H1-F1
#
_entry.id   AF-A0A434U6H1-F1
#
_cell.length_a   1.000
_cell.length_b   1.000
_cell.length_c   1.000
_cell.angle_alpha   90.00
_cell.angle_beta   90.00
_cell.angle_gamma   90.00
#
_symmetry.space_group_name_H-M   'P 1'
#
loop_
_entity.id
_entity.type
_entity.pdbx_description
1 polymer ?
#
loop_
_entity_poly.entity_id
_entity_poly.type
_entity_poly.pdbx_seq_one_letter_code
_entity_poly.pdbx_strand_id
1 'polypeptide(L)' 'MPNTFKTGDVVRLKSGGPEMTVSDGAASGTYLCHWFNRDGDVWTPQHAGFKPDQLMVVDERK' A
#
# COMPACT_ATOMS: atom_id res chain seq x y z
N MET A 1 -10.47 16.48 -0.76
CA MET A 1 -11.08 15.14 -0.97
C MET A 1 -10.25 14.10 -0.23
N PRO A 2 -10.82 13.03 0.34
CA PRO A 2 -9.98 11.90 0.75
C PRO A 2 -9.27 11.38 -0.51
N ASN A 3 -7.94 11.35 -0.49
CA ASN A 3 -7.17 10.80 -1.61
C ASN A 3 -7.63 9.36 -1.83
N THR A 4 -8.31 9.11 -2.95
CA THR A 4 -8.73 7.77 -3.36
C THR A 4 -7.53 7.11 -4.01
N PHE A 5 -7.09 5.99 -3.45
CA PHE A 5 -6.03 5.18 -4.05
C PHE A 5 -6.64 4.23 -5.07
N LYS A 6 -5.92 3.92 -6.14
CA LYS A 6 -6.33 2.95 -7.16
C LYS A 6 -5.39 1.75 -7.17
N THR A 7 -5.86 0.63 -7.70
CA THR A 7 -5.02 -0.56 -7.93
C THR A 7 -3.78 -0.17 -8.74
N GLY A 8 -2.62 -0.60 -8.26
CA GLY A 8 -1.31 -0.28 -8.83
C GLY A 8 -0.61 0.93 -8.21
N ASP A 9 -1.30 1.75 -7.40
CA ASP A 9 -0.63 2.85 -6.68
C ASP A 9 0.38 2.28 -5.68
N VAL A 10 1.56 2.92 -5.63
CA VAL A 10 2.57 2.66 -4.60
C VAL A 10 2.30 3.59 -3.43
N VAL A 11 1.99 2.98 -2.29
CA VAL A 11 1.63 3.66 -1.04
C VAL A 11 2.54 3.21 0.10
N ARG A 12 2.54 3.98 1.19
CA ARG A 12 3.11 3.57 2.47
C ARG A 12 2.23 4.05 3.62
N LEU A 13 2.43 3.47 4.80
CA LEU A 13 1.85 4.00 6.02
C LEU A 13 2.43 5.37 6.35
N LYS A 14 1.60 6.29 6.82
CA LYS A 14 2.02 7.63 7.28
C LYS A 14 2.99 7.57 8.47
N SER A 15 2.92 6.51 9.27
CA SER A 15 3.87 6.22 10.35
C SER A 15 5.24 5.74 9.87
N GLY A 16 5.43 5.52 8.56
CA GLY A 16 6.56 4.82 7.99
C GLY A 16 6.29 3.33 7.79
N GLY A 17 7.21 2.64 7.11
CA GLY A 17 7.06 1.24 6.72
C GLY A 17 7.54 0.99 5.28
N PRO A 18 7.38 -0.24 4.77
CA PRO A 18 7.74 -0.56 3.40
C PRO A 18 6.82 0.16 2.40
N GLU A 19 7.31 0.29 1.18
CA GLU A 19 6.45 0.59 0.03
C GLU A 19 5.56 -0.60 -0.28
N MET A 20 4.29 -0.32 -0.53
CA MET A 20 3.25 -1.32 -0.77
C MET A 20 2.49 -0.95 -2.04
N THR A 21 1.94 -1.94 -2.72
CA THR A 21 1.08 -1.74 -3.90
C THR A 21 -0.37 -2.02 -3.52
N VAL A 22 -1.28 -1.13 -3.89
CA VAL A 22 -2.72 -1.36 -3.75
C VAL A 22 -3.16 -2.42 -4.78
N SER A 23 -3.78 -3.51 -4.33
CA SER A 23 -4.31 -4.56 -5.22
C SER A 23 -5.82 -4.45 -5.43
N ASP A 24 -6.55 -4.03 -4.41
CA ASP A 24 -8.00 -3.89 -4.45
C ASP A 24 -8.44 -2.56 -3.83
N GLY A 25 -9.50 -1.98 -4.41
CA GLY A 25 -10.11 -0.76 -3.95
C GLY A 25 -10.82 -0.95 -2.61
N ALA A 26 -11.09 0.15 -1.91
CA ALA A 26 -11.68 0.13 -0.57
C ALA A 26 -13.19 -0.20 -0.54
N ALA A 27 -13.63 -1.27 -1.22
CA ALA A 27 -15.03 -1.73 -1.22
C ALA A 27 -15.55 -2.02 0.20
N SER A 28 -14.68 -2.47 1.11
CA SER A 28 -14.96 -2.73 2.52
C SER A 28 -14.50 -1.61 3.48
N GLY A 29 -14.08 -0.46 2.94
CA GLY A 29 -13.52 0.66 3.72
C GLY A 29 -12.03 0.56 4.03
N THR A 30 -11.35 -0.49 3.56
CA THR A 30 -9.88 -0.62 3.62
C THR A 30 -9.31 -1.01 2.26
N TYR A 31 -8.11 -0.50 1.94
CA TYR A 31 -7.36 -0.90 0.76
C TYR A 31 -6.50 -2.12 1.10
N LEU A 32 -6.62 -3.17 0.29
CA LEU A 32 -5.70 -4.30 0.37
C LEU A 32 -4.37 -3.90 -0.28
N CYS A 33 -3.31 -3.94 0.50
CA CYS A 33 -1.97 -3.58 0.08
C CYS A 33 -1.06 -4.80 0.15
N HIS A 34 -0.15 -4.94 -0.81
CA HIS A 34 0.85 -6.00 -0.87
C HIS A 34 2.26 -5.42 -0.91
N TRP A 35 3.20 -6.10 -0.27
CA TRP A 35 4.62 -5.76 -0.34
C TRP A 35 5.46 -7.02 -0.17
N PHE A 36 6.77 -6.85 -0.26
CA PHE A 36 7.70 -7.94 0.00
C PHE A 36 8.67 -7.54 1.10
N ASN A 37 8.77 -8.38 2.13
CA ASN A 37 9.86 -8.27 3.08
C ASN A 37 11.11 -8.88 2.45
N ARG A 38 12.25 -8.20 2.62
CA ARG A 38 13.54 -8.70 2.16
C ARG A 38 14.38 -9.16 3.34
N ASP A 39 14.81 -10.41 3.30
CA ASP A 39 15.82 -10.97 4.21
C ASP A 39 16.93 -11.63 3.37
N GLY A 40 18.08 -10.95 3.29
CA GLY A 40 19.13 -11.29 2.33
C GLY A 40 18.65 -11.24 0.88
N ASP A 41 18.65 -12.41 0.23
CA ASP A 41 18.18 -12.61 -1.15
C ASP A 41 16.77 -13.22 -1.22
N VAL A 42 16.11 -13.43 -0.07
CA VAL A 42 14.75 -13.96 -0.01
C VAL A 42 13.75 -12.81 0.03
N TRP A 43 12.75 -12.89 -0.84
CA TRP A 43 11.60 -11.99 -0.88
C TRP A 43 10.34 -12.73 -0.45
N THR A 44 9.79 -12.34 0.69
CA THR A 44 8.58 -12.95 1.24
C THR A 44 7.38 -12.06 0.99
N PRO A 45 6.35 -12.52 0.27
CA PRO A 45 5.15 -11.73 0.00
C PRO A 45 4.34 -11.53 1.28
N GLN A 46 3.87 -10.29 1.48
CA GLN A 46 3.03 -9.89 2.60
C GLN A 46 1.82 -9.12 2.08
N HIS A 47 0.74 -9.10 2.86
CA HIS A 47 -0.43 -8.28 2.58
C HIS A 47 -1.15 -7.87 3.85
N ALA A 48 -1.83 -6.72 3.81
CA ALA A 48 -2.69 -6.24 4.88
C ALA A 48 -3.70 -5.21 4.35
N GLY A 49 -4.84 -5.09 5.04
CA GLY A 49 -5.84 -4.07 4.78
C GLY A 49 -5.60 -2.83 5.61
N PHE A 50 -5.59 -1.65 4.99
CA PHE A 50 -5.40 -0.37 5.68
C PHE A 50 -6.51 0.63 5.36
N LYS A 51 -6.87 1.46 6.34
CA LYS A 51 -7.81 2.56 6.10
C LYS A 51 -7.14 3.65 5.25
N PRO A 52 -7.92 4.40 4.45
CA PRO A 52 -7.38 5.46 3.59
C PRO A 52 -6.57 6.51 4.36
N ASP A 53 -6.99 6.85 5.57
CA ASP A 53 -6.35 7.85 6.42
C ASP A 53 -4.98 7.41 6.97
N GLN A 54 -4.64 6.12 6.89
CA GLN A 54 -3.35 5.58 7.30
C GLN A 54 -2.30 5.62 6.18
N LEU A 55 -2.73 5.79 4.93
CA LEU A 55 -1.87 5.65 3.74
C LEU A 55 -1.48 7.01 3.16
N MET A 56 -0.35 7.02 2.46
CA MET A 56 0.09 8.11 1.58
C MET A 56 0.72 7.54 0.31
N VAL A 57 0.57 8.23 -0.83
CA VAL A 57 1.25 7.88 -2.08
C VAL A 57 2.75 8.13 -1.93
N VAL A 58 3.57 7.21 -2.46
CA VAL A 58 5.04 7.32 -2.43
C VAL A 58 5.60 7.86 -3.74
N ASP A 59 4.94 7.56 -4.87
CA ASP A 59 5.34 8.09 -6.17
C ASP A 59 4.11 8.27 -7.08
N GLU A 60 3.81 9.52 -7.43
CA GLU A 60 2.91 9.82 -8.54
C GLU A 60 3.76 9.77 -9.82
N ARG A 61 3.98 8.58 -10.39
CA ARG A 61 4.57 8.53 -11.73
C ARG A 61 3.64 9.26 -12.70
N LYS A 62 4.04 10.49 -13.05
CA LYS A 62 3.44 11.32 -14.11
C LYS A 62 3.68 10.72 -15.49
#